data_AF-A0A7K0FYW8-F1
#
_entry.id   AF-A0A7K0FYW8-F1
#
_cell.length_a   1.000
_cell.length_b   1.000
_cell.length_c   1.000
_cell.angle_alpha   90.00
_cell.angle_beta   90.00
_cell.angle_gamma   90.00
#
_symmetry.space_group_name_H-M   'P 1'
#
loop_
_entity.id
_entity.type
_entity.pdbx_description
1 polymer ?
#
loop_
_entity_poly.entity_id
_entity_poly.type
_entity_poly.pdbx_seq_one_letter_code
_entity_poly.pdbx_strand_id
1 'polypeptide(L)'
;MRKSTKIILWIILGILAIILLPDFSMYYQRLKLNFETLPDVYKSCRTIDSVKDDAYEVKEFLSYKPVLQVNDSTIVIVVNDSKETENRSRDEKHIWYKINKQGQITDSLKYFYKDRKQNHSYRTFNGYIVDTENNTYNTWLTNADTTTRAFKNLNENNVFTAKEAVKITAEKELMNAERISSDGNQEQAKFKLIVYKNKVWNYFYTDKDWNGSETYANNKLELKYQSSTAEIDKSPAIIKRAFVKKQEWISRSFWHLEFGWGGGYRGDKWEGTSYFDIMMPKKNLHFQQPVEIYYPDENLIDRITYQIYKPENGAYLLLKNNENARCYLIRPKVNFK
;
A
#
# COMPACT_ATOMS: atom_id res chain seq x y z
N MET A 1 -61.76 -31.82 -16.57
CA MET A 1 -61.48 -30.45 -16.09
C MET A 1 -62.48 -29.48 -16.69
N ARG A 2 -63.22 -28.72 -15.86
CA ARG A 2 -64.16 -27.68 -16.33
C ARG A 2 -63.39 -26.54 -17.03
N LYS A 3 -63.97 -25.92 -18.06
CA LYS A 3 -63.35 -24.82 -18.85
C LYS A 3 -62.82 -23.68 -17.97
N SER A 4 -63.52 -23.35 -16.88
CA SER A 4 -63.11 -22.34 -15.90
C SER A 4 -61.80 -22.66 -15.19
N THR A 5 -61.54 -23.95 -14.87
CA THR A 5 -60.31 -24.38 -14.21
C THR A 5 -59.08 -24.22 -15.11
N LYS A 6 -59.24 -24.38 -16.45
CA LYS A 6 -58.16 -24.15 -17.41
C LYS A 6 -57.80 -22.67 -17.52
N ILE A 7 -58.80 -21.78 -17.54
CA ILE A 7 -58.59 -20.33 -17.66
C ILE A 7 -57.84 -19.79 -16.44
N ILE A 8 -58.23 -20.22 -15.23
CA ILE A 8 -57.54 -19.83 -13.99
C ILE A 8 -56.08 -20.29 -14.00
N LEU A 9 -55.81 -21.52 -14.47
CA LEU A 9 -54.45 -22.05 -14.57
C LEU A 9 -53.57 -21.22 -15.52
N TRP A 10 -54.11 -20.81 -16.67
CA TRP A 10 -53.41 -19.97 -17.65
C TRP A 10 -53.10 -18.57 -17.10
N ILE A 11 -54.02 -17.98 -16.32
CA ILE A 11 -53.80 -16.69 -15.68
C ILE A 11 -52.67 -16.79 -14.64
N ILE A 12 -52.66 -17.83 -13.82
CA ILE A 12 -51.60 -18.07 -12.82
C ILE A 12 -50.25 -18.29 -13.51
N LEU A 13 -50.20 -19.09 -14.58
CA LEU A 13 -49.00 -19.29 -15.40
C LEU A 13 -48.51 -17.99 -16.03
N GLY A 14 -49.42 -17.15 -16.54
CA GLY A 14 -49.09 -15.85 -17.10
C GLY A 14 -48.49 -14.88 -16.08
N ILE A 15 -49.06 -14.82 -14.87
CA ILE A 15 -48.54 -13.99 -13.78
C ILE A 15 -47.16 -14.49 -13.33
N LEU A 16 -46.98 -15.80 -13.17
CA LEU A 16 -45.68 -16.40 -12.83
C LEU A 16 -44.62 -16.10 -13.91
N ALA A 17 -44.99 -16.17 -15.19
CA ALA A 17 -44.09 -15.85 -16.29
C ALA A 17 -43.67 -14.38 -16.25
N ILE A 18 -44.59 -13.45 -16.00
CA ILE A 18 -44.29 -12.01 -15.90
C ILE A 18 -43.36 -11.72 -14.72
N ILE A 19 -43.55 -12.38 -13.58
CA ILE A 19 -42.73 -12.18 -12.38
C ILE A 19 -41.32 -12.76 -12.54
N LEU A 20 -41.22 -13.97 -13.10
CA LEU A 20 -39.98 -14.75 -13.09
C LEU A 20 -39.11 -14.57 -14.34
N LEU A 21 -39.70 -14.38 -15.53
CA LEU A 21 -38.92 -14.28 -16.78
C LEU A 21 -37.95 -13.10 -16.81
N PRO A 22 -38.30 -11.88 -16.33
CA PRO A 22 -37.39 -10.75 -16.37
C PRO A 22 -36.10 -10.98 -15.56
N ASP A 23 -36.20 -11.76 -14.49
CA ASP A 23 -35.12 -12.05 -13.55
C ASP A 23 -34.62 -13.51 -13.63
N PHE A 24 -35.03 -14.28 -14.64
CA PHE A 24 -34.73 -15.71 -14.73
C PHE A 24 -33.22 -16.00 -14.74
N SER A 25 -32.44 -15.16 -15.41
CA SER A 25 -30.98 -15.22 -15.39
C SER A 25 -30.43 -15.07 -13.97
N MET A 26 -30.95 -14.12 -13.19
CA MET A 26 -30.57 -13.88 -11.79
C MET A 26 -30.84 -15.11 -10.92
N TYR A 27 -32.03 -15.71 -11.04
CA TYR A 27 -32.40 -16.92 -10.28
C TYR A 27 -31.57 -18.14 -10.69
N TYR A 28 -31.36 -18.34 -12.00
CA TYR A 28 -30.54 -19.42 -12.53
C TYR A 28 -29.10 -19.34 -12.01
N GLN A 29 -28.51 -18.14 -12.08
CA GLN A 29 -27.17 -17.90 -11.57
C GLN A 29 -27.08 -18.23 -10.07
N ARG A 30 -28.04 -17.77 -9.25
CA ARG A 30 -28.08 -18.08 -7.82
C ARG A 30 -28.19 -19.58 -7.53
N LEU A 31 -28.97 -20.34 -8.30
CA LEU A 31 -29.07 -21.79 -8.15
C LEU A 31 -27.76 -22.52 -8.45
N LYS A 32 -26.98 -22.02 -9.42
CA LYS A 32 -25.68 -22.62 -9.81
C LYS A 32 -24.68 -22.65 -8.64
N LEU A 33 -24.77 -21.70 -7.70
CA LEU A 33 -23.90 -21.64 -6.52
C LEU A 33 -23.99 -22.89 -5.62
N ASN A 34 -25.16 -23.55 -5.57
CA ASN A 34 -25.37 -24.70 -4.70
C ASN A 34 -24.54 -25.93 -5.10
N PHE A 35 -23.98 -25.93 -6.31
CA PHE A 35 -23.22 -27.05 -6.86
C PHE A 35 -21.69 -26.82 -6.83
N GLU A 36 -21.22 -25.62 -6.51
CA GLU A 36 -19.79 -25.33 -6.40
C GLU A 36 -19.26 -25.71 -5.00
N THR A 37 -18.42 -26.74 -4.95
CA THR A 37 -17.77 -27.19 -3.71
C THR A 37 -16.37 -26.59 -3.60
N LEU A 38 -16.04 -26.11 -2.41
CA LEU A 38 -14.70 -25.59 -2.11
C LEU A 38 -13.76 -26.77 -1.83
N PRO A 39 -12.59 -26.87 -2.50
CA PRO A 39 -11.60 -27.90 -2.21
C PRO A 39 -11.16 -27.87 -0.74
N ASP A 40 -10.89 -29.04 -0.15
CA ASP A 40 -10.62 -29.18 1.28
C ASP A 40 -9.45 -28.33 1.77
N VAL A 41 -8.39 -28.21 0.96
CA VAL A 41 -7.19 -27.42 1.24
C VAL A 41 -7.53 -25.94 1.51
N TYR A 42 -8.60 -25.44 0.92
CA TYR A 42 -9.02 -24.04 1.02
C TYR A 42 -10.08 -23.78 2.10
N LYS A 43 -10.69 -24.81 2.69
CA LYS A 43 -11.78 -24.64 3.68
C LYS A 43 -11.34 -23.91 4.95
N SER A 44 -10.07 -24.02 5.32
CA SER A 44 -9.49 -23.35 6.49
C SER A 44 -8.66 -22.10 6.14
N CYS A 45 -8.63 -21.70 4.87
CA CYS A 45 -7.84 -20.55 4.44
C CYS A 45 -8.31 -19.25 5.10
N ARG A 46 -7.33 -18.39 5.36
CA ARG A 46 -7.54 -17.05 5.93
C ARG A 46 -6.93 -16.02 4.99
N THR A 47 -7.21 -14.75 5.25
CA THR A 47 -6.52 -13.64 4.58
C THR A 47 -5.05 -13.63 4.98
N ILE A 48 -4.21 -12.95 4.18
CA ILE A 48 -2.75 -13.04 4.30
C ILE A 48 -2.22 -12.60 5.67
N ASP A 49 -2.86 -11.59 6.27
CA ASP A 49 -2.60 -11.04 7.61
C ASP A 49 -2.88 -12.05 8.75
N SER A 50 -3.71 -13.05 8.45
CA SER A 50 -4.22 -14.02 9.41
C SER A 50 -3.74 -15.45 9.12
N VAL A 51 -2.79 -15.64 8.19
CA VAL A 51 -2.22 -16.95 7.88
C VAL A 51 -1.51 -17.50 9.12
N LYS A 52 -1.99 -18.65 9.60
CA LYS A 52 -1.36 -19.42 10.68
C LYS A 52 -0.75 -20.66 10.06
N ASP A 53 0.55 -20.77 10.17
CA ASP A 53 1.34 -21.87 9.64
C ASP A 53 2.28 -22.41 10.71
N ASP A 54 2.75 -23.65 10.62
CA ASP A 54 3.73 -24.24 11.56
C ASP A 54 5.17 -23.86 11.22
N ALA A 55 5.51 -23.72 9.94
CA ALA A 55 6.86 -23.43 9.46
C ALA A 55 7.10 -21.93 9.22
N TYR A 56 6.05 -21.19 8.88
CA TYR A 56 6.11 -19.76 8.53
C TYR A 56 5.29 -18.88 9.47
N GLU A 57 5.68 -17.61 9.56
CA GLU A 57 4.87 -16.55 10.15
C GLU A 57 4.80 -15.35 9.22
N VAL A 58 3.71 -14.58 9.33
CA VAL A 58 3.53 -13.32 8.64
C VAL A 58 3.68 -12.18 9.65
N LYS A 59 4.60 -11.25 9.39
CA LYS A 59 4.72 -9.99 10.13
C LYS A 59 4.14 -8.86 9.29
N GLU A 60 3.16 -8.17 9.85
CA GLU A 60 2.55 -7.01 9.22
C GLU A 60 3.22 -5.71 9.69
N PHE A 61 3.43 -4.79 8.75
CA PHE A 61 3.94 -3.46 8.98
C PHE A 61 3.01 -2.43 8.32
N LEU A 62 2.62 -1.38 9.05
CA LEU A 62 1.93 -0.22 8.51
C LEU A 62 2.96 0.69 7.81
N SER A 63 3.11 0.53 6.49
CA SER A 63 4.18 1.18 5.73
C SER A 63 3.66 1.73 4.40
N TYR A 64 3.44 3.03 4.35
CA TYR A 64 3.22 3.77 3.09
C TYR A 64 4.55 4.16 2.41
N LYS A 65 5.66 4.02 3.12
CA LYS A 65 6.99 4.40 2.63
C LYS A 65 7.59 3.29 1.75
N PRO A 66 8.51 3.65 0.84
CA PRO A 66 9.29 2.66 0.12
C PRO A 66 10.15 1.85 1.10
N VAL A 67 10.27 0.55 0.83
CA VAL A 67 11.24 -0.31 1.50
C VAL A 67 12.60 -0.07 0.86
N LEU A 68 13.66 -0.11 1.65
CA LEU A 68 15.00 0.23 1.19
C LEU A 68 15.92 -0.98 1.23
N GLN A 69 16.69 -1.22 0.18
CA GLN A 69 17.79 -2.18 0.17
C GLN A 69 19.08 -1.46 0.53
N VAL A 70 19.53 -1.58 1.78
CA VAL A 70 20.73 -0.87 2.26
C VAL A 70 22.02 -1.59 1.88
N ASN A 71 21.95 -2.91 1.67
CA ASN A 71 23.00 -3.75 1.09
C ASN A 71 22.39 -5.10 0.64
N ASP A 72 23.22 -6.00 0.12
CA ASP A 72 22.79 -7.31 -0.41
C ASP A 72 22.13 -8.23 0.62
N SER A 73 22.36 -7.99 1.91
CA SER A 73 21.88 -8.84 3.00
C SER A 73 20.78 -8.21 3.85
N THR A 74 20.56 -6.90 3.72
CA THR A 74 19.71 -6.13 4.62
C THR A 74 18.76 -5.22 3.85
N ILE A 75 17.47 -5.35 4.15
CA ILE A 75 16.46 -4.35 3.80
C ILE A 75 16.03 -3.56 5.02
N VAL A 76 15.44 -2.38 4.80
CA VAL A 76 14.81 -1.57 5.85
C VAL A 76 13.35 -1.29 5.51
N ILE A 77 12.46 -1.68 6.41
CA ILE A 77 11.04 -1.31 6.36
C ILE A 77 10.82 -0.10 7.26
N VAL A 78 10.17 0.94 6.73
CA VAL A 78 9.86 2.18 7.44
C VAL A 78 8.38 2.20 7.82
N VAL A 79 8.10 2.25 9.12
CA VAL A 79 6.75 2.28 9.69
C VAL A 79 6.50 3.63 10.31
N ASN A 80 5.38 4.22 9.96
CA ASN A 80 4.91 5.47 10.52
C ASN A 80 3.53 5.22 11.10
N ASP A 81 3.41 5.36 12.42
CA ASP A 81 2.17 5.18 13.15
C ASP A 81 1.76 6.51 13.78
N SER A 82 0.46 6.80 13.76
CA SER A 82 -0.12 8.02 14.29
C SER A 82 -1.36 7.65 15.08
N LYS A 83 -1.35 7.94 16.37
CA LYS A 83 -2.50 7.68 17.25
C LYS A 83 -3.06 8.98 17.78
N GLU A 84 -4.35 9.19 17.60
CA GLU A 84 -5.04 10.31 18.23
C GLU A 84 -5.22 10.05 19.73
N THR A 85 -4.86 11.03 20.54
CA THR A 85 -4.97 11.00 22.00
C THR A 85 -6.29 11.64 22.44
N GLU A 86 -6.71 11.41 23.70
CA GLU A 86 -8.02 11.86 24.21
C GLU A 86 -8.23 13.38 24.13
N ASN A 87 -7.15 14.15 24.23
CA ASN A 87 -7.11 15.61 24.09
C ASN A 87 -7.04 16.09 22.62
N ARG A 88 -7.26 15.22 21.63
CA ARG A 88 -7.15 15.49 20.19
C ARG A 88 -5.75 15.87 19.68
N SER A 89 -4.70 15.68 20.48
CA SER A 89 -3.33 15.64 19.94
C SER A 89 -3.07 14.31 19.24
N ARG A 90 -1.92 14.18 18.57
CA ARG A 90 -1.51 12.92 17.93
C ARG A 90 -0.11 12.54 18.38
N ASP A 91 -0.01 11.33 18.89
CA ASP A 91 1.26 10.64 19.12
C ASP A 91 1.76 10.13 17.78
N GLU A 92 2.93 10.57 17.36
CA GLU A 92 3.58 10.11 16.13
C GLU A 92 4.78 9.22 16.45
N LYS A 93 4.87 8.11 15.73
CA LYS A 93 5.93 7.12 15.89
C LYS A 93 6.52 6.77 14.54
N HIS A 94 7.80 7.05 14.38
CA HIS A 94 8.60 6.65 13.23
C HIS A 94 9.51 5.49 13.62
N ILE A 95 9.46 4.41 12.86
CA ILE A 95 10.25 3.21 13.13
C ILE A 95 10.92 2.73 11.86
N TRP A 96 12.20 2.42 11.95
CA TRP A 96 12.95 1.75 10.90
C TRP A 96 13.37 0.37 11.40
N TYR A 97 13.03 -0.69 10.65
CA TYR A 97 13.40 -2.08 10.98
C TYR A 97 14.42 -2.60 9.97
N LYS A 98 15.62 -2.98 10.42
CA LYS A 98 16.58 -3.73 9.59
C LYS A 98 16.20 -5.20 9.58
N ILE A 99 16.10 -5.78 8.39
CA ILE A 99 15.70 -7.17 8.17
C ILE A 99 16.79 -7.88 7.38
N ASN A 100 17.29 -9.00 7.90
CA ASN A 100 18.30 -9.82 7.23
C ASN A 100 17.69 -10.78 6.19
N LYS A 101 18.54 -11.54 5.48
CA LYS A 101 18.13 -12.56 4.50
C LYS A 101 17.21 -13.66 5.06
N GLN A 102 17.23 -13.90 6.36
CA GLN A 102 16.35 -14.86 7.04
C GLN A 102 14.98 -14.26 7.40
N GLY A 103 14.77 -12.97 7.12
CA GLY A 103 13.54 -12.25 7.46
C GLY A 103 13.50 -11.81 8.92
N GLN A 104 14.59 -11.96 9.67
CA GLN A 104 14.66 -11.59 11.07
C GLN A 104 14.90 -10.09 11.21
N ILE A 105 14.24 -9.45 12.17
CA ILE A 105 14.53 -8.07 12.53
C ILE A 105 15.82 -8.10 13.34
N THR A 106 16.90 -7.55 12.79
CA THR A 106 18.22 -7.56 13.44
C THR A 106 18.47 -6.29 14.25
N ASP A 107 17.80 -5.19 13.91
CA ASP A 107 17.95 -3.90 14.57
C ASP A 107 16.72 -3.03 14.29
N SER A 108 16.46 -2.05 15.16
CA SER A 108 15.41 -1.06 14.95
C SER A 108 15.75 0.29 15.55
N LEU A 109 15.47 1.36 14.82
CA LEU A 109 15.50 2.73 15.34
C LEU A 109 14.08 3.24 15.48
N LYS A 110 13.77 3.85 16.62
CA LYS A 110 12.43 4.34 16.95
C LYS A 110 12.52 5.78 17.43
N TYR A 111 11.71 6.63 16.82
CA TYR A 111 11.48 7.99 17.27
C TYR A 111 10.01 8.18 17.60
N PHE A 112 9.74 8.80 18.76
CA PHE A 112 8.41 8.97 19.31
C PHE A 112 8.22 10.42 19.74
N TYR A 113 7.09 11.01 19.32
CA TYR A 113 6.72 12.39 19.60
C TYR A 113 5.30 12.43 20.11
N LYS A 114 5.09 13.18 21.19
CA LYS A 114 3.79 13.28 21.88
C LYS A 114 2.83 14.30 21.23
N ASP A 115 3.34 15.10 20.30
CA ASP A 115 2.56 16.11 19.59
C ASP A 115 3.18 16.36 18.22
N ARG A 116 2.37 16.28 17.15
CA ARG A 116 2.75 16.66 15.79
C ARG A 116 3.27 18.10 15.68
N LYS A 117 2.90 18.98 16.62
CA LYS A 117 3.43 20.35 16.72
C LYS A 117 4.89 20.43 17.15
N GLN A 118 5.54 19.32 17.53
CA GLN A 118 6.95 19.31 17.92
C GLN A 118 7.93 19.52 16.73
N ASN A 119 7.46 20.03 15.58
CA ASN A 119 8.25 20.36 14.39
C ASN A 119 9.27 19.26 14.04
N HIS A 120 8.77 18.06 13.75
CA HIS A 120 9.57 16.96 13.22
C HIS A 120 8.95 16.50 11.90
N SER A 121 9.79 16.28 10.89
CA SER A 121 9.35 15.72 9.61
C SER A 121 10.41 14.76 9.08
N TYR A 122 10.26 13.49 9.46
CA TYR A 122 11.20 12.45 9.09
C TYR A 122 10.99 11.95 7.67
N ARG A 123 12.04 12.06 6.87
CA ARG A 123 12.15 11.47 5.54
C ARG A 123 13.35 10.54 5.51
N THR A 124 13.37 9.66 4.51
CA THR A 124 14.50 8.79 4.26
C THR A 124 14.97 8.94 2.83
N PHE A 125 16.28 9.17 2.65
CA PHE A 125 16.88 9.40 1.34
C PHE A 125 18.30 8.87 1.30
N ASN A 126 18.64 8.02 0.30
CA ASN A 126 20.00 7.53 0.03
C ASN A 126 20.80 7.08 1.26
N GLY A 127 20.15 6.43 2.23
CA GLY A 127 20.80 5.92 3.45
C GLY A 127 20.82 6.87 4.64
N TYR A 128 20.18 8.04 4.51
CA TYR A 128 20.02 9.02 5.58
C TYR A 128 18.60 9.03 6.13
N ILE A 129 18.47 9.17 7.44
CA ILE A 129 17.22 9.59 8.09
C ILE A 129 17.35 11.09 8.29
N VAL A 130 16.40 11.85 7.75
CA VAL A 130 16.47 13.29 7.59
C VAL A 130 15.28 13.91 8.31
N ASP A 131 15.53 14.84 9.23
CA ASP A 131 14.51 15.68 9.84
C ASP A 131 14.57 17.07 9.20
N THR A 132 13.63 17.35 8.29
CA THR A 132 13.64 18.60 7.51
C THR A 132 13.27 19.81 8.34
N GLU A 133 12.49 19.63 9.41
CA GLU A 133 12.07 20.72 10.29
C GLU A 133 13.24 21.19 11.16
N ASN A 134 13.93 20.25 11.82
CA ASN A 134 15.08 20.56 12.69
C ASN A 134 16.41 20.70 11.96
N ASN A 135 16.43 20.56 10.64
CA ASN A 135 17.65 20.63 9.83
C ASN A 135 18.72 19.62 10.24
N THR A 136 18.33 18.38 10.50
CA THR A 136 19.27 17.33 10.94
C THR A 136 19.15 16.05 10.15
N TYR A 137 20.19 15.22 10.23
CA TYR A 137 20.19 13.87 9.69
C TYR A 137 21.05 12.93 10.52
N ASN A 138 20.86 11.63 10.33
CA ASN A 138 21.79 10.59 10.78
C ASN A 138 21.99 9.53 9.68
N THR A 139 22.92 8.60 9.93
CA THR A 139 23.33 7.56 8.96
C THR A 139 22.97 6.14 9.41
N TRP A 140 22.09 6.00 10.40
CA TRP A 140 21.82 4.71 11.06
C TRP A 140 21.49 3.58 10.08
N LEU A 141 20.81 3.91 8.98
CA LEU A 141 20.43 2.94 7.94
C LEU A 141 21.63 2.20 7.35
N THR A 142 22.78 2.88 7.19
CA THR A 142 23.97 2.35 6.52
C THR A 142 25.05 1.86 7.48
N ASN A 143 25.25 2.54 8.62
CA ASN A 143 26.34 2.23 9.55
C ASN A 143 25.92 2.10 11.02
N ALA A 144 24.61 2.05 11.30
CA ALA A 144 24.06 2.00 12.66
C ALA A 144 24.41 3.20 13.56
N ASP A 145 25.00 4.26 13.02
CA ASP A 145 25.29 5.49 13.75
C ASP A 145 24.02 6.33 13.92
N THR A 146 23.61 6.51 15.17
CA THR A 146 22.44 7.30 15.57
C THR A 146 22.76 8.76 15.82
N THR A 147 24.02 9.18 15.68
CA THR A 147 24.46 10.55 15.93
C THR A 147 23.77 11.52 14.98
N THR A 148 23.00 12.43 15.57
CA THR A 148 22.33 13.51 14.86
C THR A 148 23.35 14.57 14.43
N ARG A 149 23.38 14.86 13.12
CA ARG A 149 24.23 15.87 12.50
C ARG A 149 23.38 16.99 11.94
N ALA A 150 23.80 18.23 12.13
CA ALA A 150 23.13 19.39 11.54
C ALA A 150 23.44 19.51 10.04
N PHE A 151 22.48 20.02 9.27
CA PHE A 151 22.74 20.50 7.92
C PHE A 151 23.68 21.70 7.99
N LYS A 152 24.54 21.84 6.98
CA LYS A 152 25.36 23.03 6.84
C LYS A 152 24.49 24.19 6.35
N ASN A 153 24.39 25.26 7.14
CA ASN A 153 23.81 26.51 6.68
C ASN A 153 24.79 27.18 5.69
N LEU A 154 24.37 27.46 4.46
CA LEU A 154 25.24 28.09 3.45
C LEU A 154 25.21 29.62 3.46
N ASN A 155 24.18 30.23 4.06
CA ASN A 155 24.04 31.69 4.06
C ASN A 155 24.03 32.33 5.45
N GLU A 156 24.20 31.55 6.51
CA GLU A 156 24.20 32.03 7.90
C GLU A 156 22.95 32.89 8.17
N ASN A 157 23.12 34.22 8.24
CA ASN A 157 22.07 35.22 8.50
C ASN A 157 21.58 35.96 7.24
N ASN A 158 22.11 35.65 6.06
CA ASN A 158 21.77 36.32 4.81
C ASN A 158 20.66 35.58 4.05
N VAL A 159 20.04 36.24 3.06
CA VAL A 159 19.10 35.62 2.13
C VAL A 159 19.70 35.72 0.73
N PHE A 160 19.81 34.59 0.03
CA PHE A 160 20.29 34.57 -1.35
C PHE A 160 19.21 35.08 -2.30
N THR A 161 19.64 35.68 -3.40
CA THR A 161 18.74 35.97 -4.52
C THR A 161 18.31 34.67 -5.20
N ALA A 162 17.14 34.65 -5.85
CA ALA A 162 16.70 33.49 -6.64
C ALA A 162 17.75 33.05 -7.68
N LYS A 163 18.50 34.00 -8.28
CA LYS A 163 19.57 33.70 -9.25
C LYS A 163 20.76 32.97 -8.62
N GLU A 164 21.14 33.34 -7.40
CA GLU A 164 22.20 32.65 -6.64
C GLU A 164 21.73 31.26 -6.21
N ALA A 165 20.48 31.15 -5.75
CA ALA A 165 19.86 29.88 -5.37
C ALA A 165 19.86 28.88 -6.54
N VAL A 166 19.59 29.32 -7.77
CA VAL A 166 19.66 28.46 -8.97
C VAL A 166 21.07 27.88 -9.17
N LYS A 167 22.13 28.69 -8.95
CA LYS A 167 23.51 28.22 -9.07
C LYS A 167 23.87 27.21 -7.99
N ILE A 168 23.50 27.48 -6.74
CA ILE A 168 23.78 26.58 -5.59
C ILE A 168 23.06 25.24 -5.79
N THR A 169 21.83 25.29 -6.30
CA THR A 169 20.97 24.13 -6.50
C THR A 169 21.20 23.44 -7.86
N ALA A 170 22.20 23.85 -8.63
CA ALA A 170 22.60 23.14 -9.83
C ALA A 170 23.14 21.75 -9.46
N GLU A 171 22.76 20.72 -10.22
CA GLU A 171 23.25 19.32 -10.08
C GLU A 171 22.97 18.68 -8.71
N LYS A 172 22.04 19.22 -7.93
CA LYS A 172 21.61 18.59 -6.67
C LYS A 172 20.96 17.24 -6.94
N GLU A 173 21.18 16.31 -6.01
CA GLU A 173 20.48 15.03 -6.01
C GLU A 173 19.11 15.15 -5.33
N LEU A 174 18.96 16.06 -4.35
CA LEU A 174 17.66 16.33 -3.73
C LEU A 174 17.51 17.82 -3.40
N MET A 175 16.27 18.29 -3.53
CA MET A 175 15.80 19.59 -3.09
C MET A 175 14.40 19.52 -2.52
N ASN A 176 14.24 20.03 -1.30
CA ASN A 176 12.95 20.35 -0.72
C ASN A 176 12.86 21.88 -0.59
N ALA A 177 11.71 22.46 -0.92
CA ALA A 177 11.50 23.91 -0.86
C ALA A 177 10.32 24.21 0.07
N GLU A 178 10.62 24.87 1.19
CA GLU A 178 9.63 25.23 2.19
C GLU A 178 9.37 26.73 2.12
N ARG A 179 8.11 27.14 1.91
CA ARG A 179 7.74 28.55 1.90
C ARG A 179 7.55 29.06 3.33
N ILE A 180 8.26 30.13 3.66
CA ILE A 180 8.09 30.87 4.91
C ILE A 180 7.30 32.13 4.57
N SER A 181 6.07 32.18 5.05
CA SER A 181 5.16 33.33 4.86
C SER A 181 5.71 34.58 5.54
N SER A 182 5.41 35.75 4.96
CA SER A 182 5.65 37.04 5.62
C SER A 182 4.78 37.15 6.87
N ASP A 183 5.32 37.74 7.94
CA ASP A 183 4.59 38.07 9.16
C ASP A 183 3.81 39.40 9.08
N GLY A 184 3.74 40.02 7.89
CA GLY A 184 3.09 41.30 7.65
C GLY A 184 4.06 42.30 7.03
N ASN A 185 4.09 43.53 7.55
CA ASN A 185 4.88 44.64 7.01
C ASN A 185 6.38 44.59 7.36
N GLN A 186 6.86 43.61 8.14
CA GLN A 186 8.22 43.61 8.68
C GLN A 186 9.16 42.60 8.01
N GLU A 187 8.72 41.38 7.68
CA GLU A 187 9.53 40.43 6.90
C GLU A 187 8.94 40.09 5.53
N GLN A 188 9.75 40.22 4.48
CA GLN A 188 9.39 39.67 3.17
C GLN A 188 9.33 38.14 3.24
N ALA A 189 8.39 37.56 2.49
CA ALA A 189 8.33 36.10 2.34
C ALA A 189 9.67 35.56 1.79
N LYS A 190 10.06 34.39 2.25
CA LYS A 190 11.30 33.71 1.84
C LYS A 190 11.06 32.22 1.68
N PHE A 191 11.96 31.53 1.00
CA PHE A 191 11.95 30.07 0.92
C PHE A 191 13.17 29.50 1.64
N LYS A 192 12.98 28.44 2.39
CA LYS A 192 14.05 27.60 2.92
C LYS A 192 14.25 26.43 1.95
N LEU A 193 15.45 26.34 1.38
CA LEU A 193 15.83 25.25 0.48
C LEU A 193 16.74 24.28 1.22
N ILE A 194 16.35 23.01 1.29
CA ILE A 194 17.19 21.92 1.79
C ILE A 194 17.74 21.16 0.59
N VAL A 195 19.05 21.05 0.51
CA VAL A 195 19.76 20.50 -0.65
C VAL A 195 20.71 19.38 -0.21
N TYR A 196 20.65 18.26 -0.91
CA TYR A 196 21.67 17.23 -0.84
C TYR A 196 22.46 17.19 -2.15
N LYS A 197 23.77 17.42 -2.03
CA LYS A 197 24.73 17.40 -3.15
C LYS A 197 26.08 16.92 -2.64
N ASN A 198 26.76 16.06 -3.41
CA ASN A 198 28.11 15.57 -3.10
C ASN A 198 28.24 14.98 -1.69
N LYS A 199 27.23 14.21 -1.24
CA LYS A 199 27.18 13.60 0.11
C LYS A 199 27.09 14.58 1.28
N VAL A 200 26.75 15.85 1.03
CA VAL A 200 26.58 16.88 2.06
C VAL A 200 25.15 17.40 2.06
N TRP A 201 24.56 17.44 3.26
CA TRP A 201 23.29 18.11 3.50
C TRP A 201 23.52 19.57 3.82
N ASN A 202 22.87 20.44 3.05
CA ASN A 202 22.93 21.88 3.20
C ASN A 202 21.52 22.44 3.30
N TYR A 203 21.38 23.59 3.93
CA TYR A 203 20.19 24.42 3.79
C TYR A 203 20.58 25.90 3.64
N PHE A 204 19.68 26.68 3.06
CA PHE A 204 19.81 28.12 2.97
C PHE A 204 18.44 28.75 2.67
N TYR A 205 18.39 30.07 2.78
CA TYR A 205 17.21 30.88 2.47
C TYR A 205 17.38 31.63 1.16
N THR A 206 16.31 31.68 0.38
CA THR A 206 16.22 32.49 -0.85
C THR A 206 15.01 33.41 -0.75
N ASP A 207 15.04 34.50 -1.49
CA ASP A 207 13.95 35.47 -1.56
C ASP A 207 12.63 34.87 -2.09
N LYS A 208 11.56 35.68 -2.01
CA LYS A 208 10.21 35.35 -2.50
C LYS A 208 10.14 35.07 -4.00
N ASP A 209 11.14 35.45 -4.78
CA ASP A 209 11.14 35.32 -6.25
C ASP A 209 11.63 33.95 -6.70
N TRP A 210 11.99 33.07 -5.76
CA TRP A 210 12.29 31.67 -6.04
C TRP A 210 11.11 30.95 -6.71
N ASN A 211 11.38 30.37 -7.87
CA ASN A 211 10.42 29.64 -8.69
C ASN A 211 10.88 28.22 -9.06
N GLY A 212 11.99 27.75 -8.47
CA GLY A 212 12.51 26.42 -8.76
C GLY A 212 11.63 25.33 -8.17
N SER A 213 11.35 24.29 -8.95
CA SER A 213 10.55 23.14 -8.53
C SER A 213 11.33 22.23 -7.60
N GLU A 214 10.67 21.69 -6.57
CA GLU A 214 11.22 20.61 -5.76
C GLU A 214 11.78 19.49 -6.65
N THR A 215 12.95 18.98 -6.28
CA THR A 215 13.63 17.94 -7.05
C THR A 215 13.87 16.78 -6.12
N TYR A 216 13.09 15.72 -6.27
CA TYR A 216 13.32 14.49 -5.55
C TYR A 216 13.92 13.50 -6.54
N ALA A 217 15.25 13.34 -6.55
CA ALA A 217 15.78 12.16 -7.23
C ALA A 217 15.18 10.91 -6.58
N ASN A 218 14.98 9.89 -7.40
CA ASN A 218 14.57 8.58 -6.88
C ASN A 218 15.57 8.15 -5.81
N ASN A 219 15.06 7.65 -4.68
CA ASN A 219 15.91 7.09 -3.65
C ASN A 219 16.63 5.87 -4.25
N LYS A 220 17.95 5.95 -4.37
CA LYS A 220 18.77 4.92 -5.03
C LYS A 220 18.72 3.58 -4.28
N LEU A 221 18.34 3.61 -3.01
CA LEU A 221 18.17 2.42 -2.17
C LEU A 221 16.74 1.87 -2.22
N GLU A 222 15.80 2.49 -2.94
CA GLU A 222 14.44 1.95 -3.02
C GLU A 222 14.44 0.54 -3.63
N LEU A 223 13.76 -0.37 -2.93
CA LEU A 223 13.66 -1.76 -3.30
C LEU A 223 12.95 -1.92 -4.65
N LYS A 224 13.55 -2.68 -5.55
CA LYS A 224 12.91 -3.04 -6.82
C LYS A 224 12.04 -4.28 -6.63
N TYR A 225 10.75 -4.14 -6.91
CA TYR A 225 9.79 -5.23 -6.87
C TYR A 225 9.74 -5.97 -8.21
N GLN A 226 9.51 -7.28 -8.18
CA GLN A 226 9.60 -8.15 -9.36
C GLN A 226 8.40 -8.00 -10.31
N SER A 227 7.19 -7.76 -9.79
CA SER A 227 5.97 -7.41 -10.54
C SER A 227 4.83 -7.09 -9.57
N SER A 228 3.78 -6.40 -10.06
CA SER A 228 2.49 -6.26 -9.37
C SER A 228 1.62 -7.49 -9.67
N THR A 229 0.87 -7.98 -8.68
CA THR A 229 -0.10 -9.07 -8.87
C THR A 229 -1.43 -8.60 -9.48
N ALA A 230 -1.52 -7.38 -10.01
CA ALA A 230 -2.73 -6.90 -10.69
C ALA A 230 -3.21 -7.86 -11.79
N GLU A 231 -2.28 -8.61 -12.40
CA GLU A 231 -2.57 -9.68 -13.35
C GLU A 231 -1.87 -10.99 -12.90
N ILE A 232 -2.12 -11.40 -11.66
CA ILE A 232 -1.48 -12.58 -11.03
C ILE A 232 -1.55 -13.85 -11.86
N ASP A 233 -2.59 -14.02 -12.69
CA ASP A 233 -2.76 -15.16 -13.57
C ASP A 233 -1.81 -15.14 -14.78
N LYS A 234 -1.35 -13.96 -15.21
CA LYS A 234 -0.44 -13.80 -16.35
C LYS A 234 1.04 -13.99 -15.96
N SER A 235 1.37 -13.90 -14.67
CA SER A 235 2.73 -14.13 -14.16
C SER A 235 2.72 -14.84 -12.80
N PRO A 236 2.42 -16.15 -12.76
CA PRO A 236 2.13 -16.90 -11.53
C PRO A 236 3.37 -17.39 -10.78
N ALA A 237 4.56 -16.82 -11.03
CA ALA A 237 5.83 -17.43 -10.60
C ALA A 237 6.01 -17.53 -9.07
N ILE A 238 5.32 -16.69 -8.28
CA ILE A 238 5.45 -16.66 -6.81
C ILE A 238 4.10 -16.80 -6.12
N ILE A 239 3.09 -16.07 -6.59
CA ILE A 239 1.72 -16.19 -6.12
C ILE A 239 0.86 -16.60 -7.30
N LYS A 240 0.05 -17.63 -7.13
CA LYS A 240 -0.83 -18.16 -8.16
C LYS A 240 -2.24 -18.26 -7.63
N ARG A 241 -3.22 -17.79 -8.41
CA ARG A 241 -4.64 -18.07 -8.14
C ARG A 241 -4.91 -19.54 -8.44
N ALA A 242 -5.41 -20.26 -7.45
CA ALA A 242 -5.65 -21.70 -7.57
C ALA A 242 -7.15 -22.03 -7.66
N PHE A 243 -8.01 -21.22 -7.05
CA PHE A 243 -9.46 -21.42 -7.11
C PHE A 243 -10.20 -20.09 -6.95
N VAL A 244 -11.40 -19.99 -7.54
CA VAL A 244 -12.32 -18.87 -7.34
C VAL A 244 -13.67 -19.45 -6.96
N LYS A 245 -14.21 -19.00 -5.83
CA LYS A 245 -15.55 -19.37 -5.38
C LYS A 245 -16.51 -18.20 -5.59
N LYS A 246 -17.51 -18.38 -6.46
CA LYS A 246 -18.64 -17.45 -6.56
C LYS A 246 -19.49 -17.56 -5.29
N GLN A 247 -19.98 -16.43 -4.77
CA GLN A 247 -20.75 -16.40 -3.53
C GLN A 247 -22.07 -15.65 -3.69
N GLU A 248 -22.04 -14.48 -4.33
CA GLU A 248 -23.20 -13.63 -4.48
C GLU A 248 -23.28 -13.04 -5.88
N TRP A 249 -24.47 -13.10 -6.48
CA TRP A 249 -24.76 -12.46 -7.76
C TRP A 249 -25.32 -11.06 -7.54
N ILE A 250 -24.62 -10.07 -8.08
CA ILE A 250 -25.00 -8.66 -8.06
C ILE A 250 -25.46 -8.28 -9.47
N SER A 251 -26.77 -8.08 -9.61
CA SER A 251 -27.43 -7.64 -10.82
C SER A 251 -28.58 -6.74 -10.43
N ARG A 252 -28.97 -5.83 -11.33
CA ARG A 252 -30.27 -5.17 -11.20
C ARG A 252 -31.36 -6.22 -11.37
N SER A 253 -32.34 -6.20 -10.48
CA SER A 253 -33.63 -6.86 -10.72
C SER A 253 -34.48 -5.90 -11.55
N PHE A 254 -35.25 -6.43 -12.48
CA PHE A 254 -36.29 -5.68 -13.18
C PHE A 254 -37.23 -4.95 -12.20
N TRP A 255 -37.45 -5.54 -11.01
CA TRP A 255 -38.34 -5.03 -9.98
C TRP A 255 -37.70 -3.99 -9.05
N HIS A 256 -36.39 -3.76 -9.16
CA HIS A 256 -35.63 -2.77 -8.38
C HIS A 256 -34.97 -1.72 -9.29
N LEU A 257 -35.76 -1.14 -10.20
CA LEU A 257 -35.37 0.04 -10.96
C LEU A 257 -35.40 1.28 -10.07
N GLU A 258 -34.28 1.58 -9.41
CA GLU A 258 -34.02 2.94 -8.96
C GLU A 258 -33.85 3.84 -10.21
N PHE A 259 -34.86 4.66 -10.49
CA PHE A 259 -34.82 5.73 -11.50
C PHE A 259 -33.87 6.87 -11.04
N GLY A 260 -32.58 6.54 -10.87
CA GLY A 260 -31.52 7.50 -10.58
C GLY A 260 -30.74 7.83 -11.84
N TRP A 261 -30.96 9.02 -12.38
CA TRP A 261 -30.11 9.59 -13.43
C TRP A 261 -28.78 10.04 -12.80
N GLY A 262 -27.71 9.27 -13.00
CA GLY A 262 -26.34 9.71 -12.70
C GLY A 262 -25.60 8.82 -11.71
N GLY A 263 -24.85 7.85 -12.24
CA GLY A 263 -23.90 7.04 -11.47
C GLY A 263 -23.57 5.77 -12.25
N GLY A 264 -22.37 5.73 -12.84
CA GLY A 264 -21.96 4.69 -13.79
C GLY A 264 -22.16 3.27 -13.27
N TYR A 265 -23.17 2.59 -13.80
CA TYR A 265 -23.42 1.18 -13.53
C TYR A 265 -22.37 0.32 -14.24
N ARG A 266 -21.57 -0.42 -13.48
CA ARG A 266 -20.55 -1.36 -14.00
C ARG A 266 -21.12 -2.78 -14.14
N GLY A 267 -22.18 -2.95 -14.91
CA GLY A 267 -22.70 -4.27 -15.34
C GLY A 267 -23.09 -5.23 -14.22
N ASP A 268 -23.51 -6.43 -14.62
CA ASP A 268 -23.78 -7.53 -13.68
C ASP A 268 -22.46 -8.23 -13.31
N LYS A 269 -22.35 -8.66 -12.06
CA LYS A 269 -21.12 -9.25 -11.54
C LYS A 269 -21.38 -10.27 -10.45
N TRP A 270 -20.39 -11.11 -10.21
CA TRP A 270 -20.31 -11.91 -9.00
C TRP A 270 -19.40 -11.23 -7.98
N GLU A 271 -19.78 -11.31 -6.72
CA GLU A 271 -18.85 -11.23 -5.60
C GLU A 271 -18.49 -12.64 -5.15
N GLY A 272 -17.22 -12.82 -4.82
CA GLY A 272 -16.67 -14.11 -4.46
C GLY A 272 -15.36 -14.02 -3.71
N THR A 273 -14.71 -15.18 -3.58
CA THR A 273 -13.42 -15.32 -2.92
C THR A 273 -12.44 -16.01 -3.85
N SER A 274 -11.30 -15.37 -4.11
CA SER A 274 -10.15 -15.98 -4.78
C SER A 274 -9.22 -16.62 -3.73
N TYR A 275 -8.73 -17.81 -4.04
CA TYR A 275 -7.79 -18.59 -3.22
C TYR A 275 -6.46 -18.70 -3.96
N PHE A 276 -5.39 -18.51 -3.20
CA PHE A 276 -4.04 -18.35 -3.75
C PHE A 276 -3.06 -19.28 -3.06
N ASP A 277 -2.10 -19.76 -3.87
CA ASP A 277 -0.91 -20.45 -3.42
C ASP A 277 0.28 -19.48 -3.47
N ILE A 278 1.05 -19.44 -2.39
CA ILE A 278 2.34 -18.74 -2.32
C ILE A 278 3.44 -19.78 -2.23
N MET A 279 4.38 -19.75 -3.18
CA MET A 279 5.53 -20.64 -3.18
C MET A 279 6.59 -20.14 -2.18
N MET A 280 6.74 -20.84 -1.06
CA MET A 280 7.83 -20.63 -0.09
C MET A 280 8.84 -21.78 -0.15
N PRO A 281 10.10 -21.59 0.32
CA PRO A 281 11.15 -22.60 0.16
C PRO A 281 10.85 -24.01 0.70
N LYS A 282 10.08 -24.14 1.79
CA LYS A 282 9.78 -25.43 2.44
C LYS A 282 8.44 -26.03 2.03
N LYS A 283 7.46 -25.19 1.69
CA LYS A 283 6.11 -25.60 1.30
C LYS A 283 5.32 -24.42 0.72
N ASN A 284 4.18 -24.71 0.10
CA ASN A 284 3.25 -23.67 -0.30
C ASN A 284 2.45 -23.18 0.91
N LEU A 285 2.18 -21.88 0.94
CA LEU A 285 1.19 -21.29 1.85
C LEU A 285 -0.07 -20.98 1.06
N HIS A 286 -1.21 -21.02 1.75
CA HIS A 286 -2.51 -20.76 1.14
C HIS A 286 -3.17 -19.56 1.82
N PHE A 287 -3.74 -18.67 1.03
CA PHE A 287 -4.54 -17.54 1.55
C PHE A 287 -5.70 -17.23 0.63
N GLN A 288 -6.65 -16.44 1.13
CA GLN A 288 -7.82 -16.02 0.37
C GLN A 288 -7.97 -14.50 0.36
N GLN A 289 -8.65 -13.97 -0.65
CA GLN A 289 -9.04 -12.55 -0.72
C GLN A 289 -10.35 -12.37 -1.52
N PRO A 290 -11.10 -11.30 -1.25
CA PRO A 290 -12.31 -10.98 -2.01
C PRO A 290 -11.99 -10.68 -3.48
N VAL A 291 -12.87 -11.13 -4.37
CA VAL A 291 -12.77 -10.90 -5.82
C VAL A 291 -14.13 -10.50 -6.40
N GLU A 292 -14.09 -9.65 -7.43
CA GLU A 292 -15.24 -9.36 -8.28
C GLU A 292 -15.06 -10.04 -9.64
N ILE A 293 -16.12 -10.64 -10.17
CA ILE A 293 -16.11 -11.37 -11.44
C ILE A 293 -17.16 -10.76 -12.35
N TYR A 294 -16.73 -10.00 -13.35
CA TYR A 294 -17.65 -9.32 -14.25
C TYR A 294 -18.27 -10.28 -15.26
N TYR A 295 -19.57 -10.16 -15.48
CA TYR A 295 -20.30 -10.95 -16.47
C TYR A 295 -20.54 -10.12 -17.75
N PRO A 296 -20.55 -10.71 -18.96
CA PRO A 296 -20.37 -12.14 -19.27
C PRO A 296 -18.92 -12.61 -19.41
N ASP A 297 -17.96 -11.68 -19.46
CA ASP A 297 -16.57 -11.98 -19.85
C ASP A 297 -15.77 -12.76 -18.78
N GLU A 298 -16.33 -12.93 -17.59
CA GLU A 298 -15.72 -13.55 -16.42
C GLU A 298 -14.37 -12.90 -16.00
N ASN A 299 -14.18 -11.62 -16.34
CA ASN A 299 -13.00 -10.87 -15.95
C ASN A 299 -12.93 -10.73 -14.42
N LEU A 300 -11.78 -11.14 -13.86
CA LEU A 300 -11.51 -11.15 -12.42
C LEU A 300 -10.81 -9.86 -12.00
N ILE A 301 -11.37 -9.16 -11.01
CA ILE A 301 -10.73 -8.03 -10.33
C ILE A 301 -10.55 -8.38 -8.86
N ASP A 302 -9.30 -8.67 -8.48
CA ASP A 302 -8.95 -8.78 -7.07
C ASP A 302 -8.96 -7.38 -6.45
N ARG A 303 -9.58 -7.25 -5.28
CA ARG A 303 -9.62 -5.97 -4.55
C ARG A 303 -8.30 -5.60 -3.89
N ILE A 304 -7.32 -6.51 -3.87
CA ILE A 304 -6.02 -6.29 -3.26
C ILE A 304 -4.94 -6.73 -4.23
N THR A 305 -4.01 -5.82 -4.49
CA THR A 305 -2.81 -6.07 -5.28
C THR A 305 -1.55 -6.01 -4.42
N TYR A 306 -0.58 -6.86 -4.73
CA TYR A 306 0.70 -6.92 -4.05
C TYR A 306 1.84 -6.68 -5.02
N GLN A 307 2.78 -5.82 -4.63
CA GLN A 307 4.12 -5.81 -5.21
C GLN A 307 4.97 -6.84 -4.47
N ILE A 308 5.61 -7.72 -5.23
CA ILE A 308 6.36 -8.85 -4.66
C ILE A 308 7.85 -8.55 -4.67
N TYR A 309 8.51 -8.78 -3.54
CA TYR A 309 9.96 -8.85 -3.47
C TYR A 309 10.40 -10.18 -2.84
N LYS A 310 11.28 -10.88 -3.56
CA LYS A 310 11.97 -12.08 -3.09
C LYS A 310 13.48 -11.80 -3.10
N PRO A 311 14.14 -11.75 -1.93
CA PRO A 311 15.58 -11.56 -1.83
C PRO A 311 16.35 -12.72 -2.48
N GLU A 312 17.47 -12.41 -3.12
CA GLU A 312 18.39 -13.42 -3.62
C GLU A 312 19.04 -14.20 -2.45
N ASN A 313 18.89 -15.53 -2.48
CA ASN A 313 19.32 -16.44 -1.41
C ASN A 313 18.70 -16.13 -0.04
N GLY A 314 17.55 -15.43 0.00
CA GLY A 314 16.81 -15.19 1.24
C GLY A 314 15.67 -16.17 1.46
N ALA A 315 15.26 -16.30 2.71
CA ALA A 315 14.26 -17.27 3.15
C ALA A 315 12.85 -16.68 3.32
N TYR A 316 12.69 -15.38 3.08
CA TYR A 316 11.43 -14.65 3.25
C TYR A 316 10.86 -14.15 1.92
N LEU A 317 9.58 -13.77 1.95
CA LEU A 317 8.89 -13.05 0.89
C LEU A 317 8.32 -11.76 1.45
N LEU A 318 8.42 -10.67 0.69
CA LEU A 318 7.84 -9.39 1.06
C LEU A 318 6.74 -9.01 0.08
N LEU A 319 5.54 -8.76 0.61
CA LEU A 319 4.39 -8.30 -0.15
C LEU A 319 4.04 -6.88 0.26
N LYS A 320 4.08 -5.93 -0.67
CA LYS A 320 3.67 -4.54 -0.42
C LYS A 320 2.31 -4.29 -1.04
N ASN A 321 1.34 -3.92 -0.21
CA ASN A 321 0.02 -3.45 -0.62
C ASN A 321 0.00 -1.92 -0.46
N ASN A 322 0.14 -1.21 -1.58
CA ASN A 322 0.17 0.25 -1.57
C ASN A 322 -1.22 0.84 -1.24
N GLU A 323 -2.30 0.20 -1.67
CA GLU A 323 -3.68 0.67 -1.49
C GLU A 323 -4.05 0.75 0.00
N ASN A 324 -3.63 -0.24 0.79
CA ASN A 324 -3.91 -0.29 2.22
C ASN A 324 -2.74 0.17 3.10
N ALA A 325 -1.65 0.69 2.51
CA ALA A 325 -0.43 1.07 3.21
C ALA A 325 0.13 -0.06 4.12
N ARG A 326 0.08 -1.31 3.63
CA ARG A 326 0.55 -2.48 4.37
C ARG A 326 1.75 -3.13 3.69
N CYS A 327 2.64 -3.66 4.51
CA CYS A 327 3.71 -4.53 4.07
C CYS A 327 3.70 -5.82 4.88
N TYR A 328 3.66 -6.97 4.21
CA TYR A 328 3.63 -8.29 4.82
C TYR A 328 4.97 -8.99 4.57
N LEU A 329 5.67 -9.32 5.65
CA LEU A 329 6.90 -10.11 5.63
C LEU A 329 6.56 -11.55 6.01
N ILE A 330 6.54 -12.43 5.01
CA ILE A 330 6.33 -13.87 5.20
C ILE A 330 7.70 -14.51 5.39
N ARG A 331 7.97 -15.07 6.57
CA ARG A 331 9.30 -15.57 6.94
C ARG A 331 9.24 -16.90 7.70
N PRO A 332 10.33 -17.68 7.72
CA PRO A 332 10.39 -18.88 8.54
C PRO A 332 10.24 -18.51 10.02
N LYS A 333 9.55 -19.35 10.78
CA LYS A 333 9.52 -19.19 12.24
C LYS A 333 10.91 -19.41 12.81
N VAL A 334 11.27 -18.56 13.77
CA VAL A 334 12.45 -18.78 14.59
C VAL A 334 12.07 -19.83 15.64
N ASN A 335 12.55 -21.05 15.46
CA ASN A 335 12.43 -22.07 16.50
C ASN A 335 13.38 -21.65 17.63
N PHE A 336 12.85 -21.08 18.70
CA PHE A 336 13.56 -21.01 19.97
C PHE A 336 13.68 -22.45 20.46
N LYS A 337 14.87 -23.04 20.31
CA LYS A 337 15.23 -24.27 21.01
C LYS A 337 15.69 -23.92 22.41
#